data_AF-A0A956QEM8-F1
#
_entry.id   AF-A0A956QEM8-F1
#
_cell.length_a   1.000
_cell.length_b   1.000
_cell.length_c   1.000
_cell.angle_alpha   90.00
_cell.angle_beta   90.00
_cell.angle_gamma   90.00
#
_symmetry.space_group_name_H-M   'P 1'
#
loop_
_entity.id
_entity.type
_entity.pdbx_description
1 polymer ?
#
loop_
_entity_poly.entity_id
_entity_poly.type
_entity_poly.pdbx_seq_one_letter_code
_entity_poly.pdbx_strand_id
1 'polypeptide(L)'
;MTRWLLILLLLVQPALADVRFKTKGASFTLVAGKEADKFKLLDGKGKTVATYKLKKDLVLVSDGQHKEVYKLKRKPDGFDVRGPDTKGKRLFLFRRKDKTDWNIADGREVRVMTVRLRKGAYELDDKAVSKVRLQGDKLAFLDKAGKGAGELTGSKDLEAGLWMGVGRFDPALRGGLFLYLSKLDH
;
A
#
# COMPACT_ATOMS: atom_id res chain seq x y z
N MET A 1 -3.54 -32.53 48.02
CA MET A 1 -4.53 -31.84 47.17
C MET A 1 -3.87 -30.63 46.56
N THR A 2 -3.41 -30.71 45.31
CA THR A 2 -2.66 -29.62 44.66
C THR A 2 -3.42 -29.18 43.42
N ARG A 3 -4.11 -28.05 43.52
CA ARG A 3 -4.82 -27.41 42.41
C ARG A 3 -3.79 -26.76 41.48
N TRP A 4 -3.70 -27.25 40.26
CA TRP A 4 -2.99 -26.58 39.18
C TRP A 4 -3.86 -25.45 38.64
N LEU A 5 -3.36 -24.22 38.75
CA LEU A 5 -3.96 -23.03 38.15
C LEU A 5 -3.44 -22.92 36.70
N LEU A 6 -4.26 -23.28 35.72
CA LEU A 6 -3.97 -23.02 34.31
C LEU A 6 -4.20 -21.52 34.04
N ILE A 7 -3.13 -20.75 33.87
CA ILE A 7 -3.20 -19.38 33.37
C ILE A 7 -3.30 -19.47 31.84
N LEU A 8 -4.51 -19.26 31.32
CA LEU A 8 -4.76 -19.10 29.89
C LEU A 8 -4.30 -17.68 29.50
N LEU A 9 -3.06 -17.54 29.01
CA LEU A 9 -2.63 -16.32 28.32
C LEU A 9 -3.38 -16.23 26.98
N LEU A 10 -4.48 -15.48 26.96
CA LEU A 10 -5.05 -14.97 25.72
C LEU A 10 -4.04 -14.03 25.08
N LEU A 11 -3.31 -14.53 24.09
CA LEU A 11 -2.53 -13.72 23.16
C LEU A 11 -3.51 -12.81 22.40
N VAL A 12 -3.75 -11.61 22.96
CA VAL A 12 -4.36 -10.51 22.22
C VAL A 12 -3.36 -10.14 21.13
N GLN A 13 -3.56 -10.66 19.92
CA GLN A 13 -2.80 -10.18 18.78
C GLN A 13 -3.11 -8.69 18.64
N PRO A 14 -2.08 -7.82 18.61
CA PRO A 14 -2.32 -6.40 18.42
C PRO A 14 -3.04 -6.24 17.09
N ALA A 15 -4.27 -5.72 17.15
CA ALA A 15 -4.96 -5.27 15.95
C ALA A 15 -3.98 -4.34 15.21
N LEU A 16 -3.75 -4.59 13.92
CA LEU A 16 -2.97 -3.68 13.10
C LEU A 16 -3.53 -2.27 13.30
N ALA A 17 -2.69 -1.35 13.78
CA ALA A 17 -3.08 0.03 13.88
C ALA A 17 -3.56 0.50 12.50
N ASP A 18 -4.72 1.14 12.46
CA ASP A 18 -5.29 1.67 11.22
C ASP A 18 -4.24 2.53 10.51
N VAL A 19 -4.00 2.27 9.23
CA VAL A 19 -3.11 3.09 8.43
C VAL A 19 -3.93 4.23 7.83
N ARG A 20 -3.64 5.46 8.23
CA ARG A 20 -4.41 6.64 7.82
C ARG A 20 -3.56 7.54 6.94
N PHE A 21 -4.03 7.78 5.72
CA PHE A 21 -3.43 8.70 4.77
C PHE A 21 -4.30 9.94 4.63
N LYS A 22 -3.71 11.13 4.80
CA LYS A 22 -4.41 12.41 4.72
C LYS A 22 -3.67 13.36 3.80
N THR A 23 -4.42 14.02 2.94
CA THR A 23 -3.98 15.16 2.10
C THR A 23 -4.90 16.36 2.38
N LYS A 24 -4.66 17.50 1.72
CA LYS A 24 -5.58 18.65 1.80
C LYS A 24 -6.98 18.35 1.27
N GLY A 25 -7.12 17.46 0.29
CA GLY A 25 -8.38 17.21 -0.43
C GLY A 25 -9.03 15.85 -0.18
N ALA A 26 -8.30 14.91 0.44
CA ALA A 26 -8.78 13.55 0.65
C ALA A 26 -8.16 12.94 1.91
N SER A 27 -8.93 12.06 2.55
CA SER A 27 -8.47 11.21 3.65
C SER A 27 -8.90 9.78 3.36
N PHE A 28 -8.02 8.83 3.62
CA PHE A 28 -8.30 7.41 3.49
C PHE A 28 -7.77 6.65 4.71
N THR A 29 -8.52 5.64 5.14
CA THR A 29 -8.13 4.76 6.24
C THR A 29 -8.14 3.32 5.77
N LEU A 30 -7.01 2.64 5.87
CA LEU A 30 -6.88 1.22 5.61
C LEU A 30 -7.03 0.47 6.94
N VAL A 31 -8.05 -0.38 7.02
CA VAL A 31 -8.40 -1.14 8.22
C VAL A 31 -8.34 -2.64 7.95
N ALA A 32 -7.95 -3.41 8.97
CA ALA A 32 -8.05 -4.86 8.94
C ALA A 32 -9.53 -5.30 9.03
N GLY A 33 -9.87 -6.38 8.33
CA GLY A 33 -11.16 -7.04 8.42
C GLY A 33 -11.22 -8.02 9.59
N LYS A 34 -12.35 -8.74 9.70
CA LYS A 34 -12.52 -9.82 10.70
C LYS A 34 -11.58 -11.00 10.46
N GLU A 35 -11.27 -11.27 9.19
CA GLU A 35 -10.31 -12.29 8.80
C GLU A 35 -8.95 -11.62 8.56
N ALA A 36 -7.87 -12.28 9.00
CA ALA A 36 -6.52 -11.72 8.98
C ALA A 36 -5.99 -11.39 7.57
N ASP A 37 -6.55 -12.01 6.52
CA ASP A 37 -6.19 -11.80 5.12
C ASP A 37 -7.07 -10.76 4.41
N LYS A 38 -8.07 -10.18 5.10
CA LYS A 38 -9.02 -9.23 4.52
C LYS A 38 -8.80 -7.83 5.05
N PHE A 39 -8.90 -6.84 4.16
CA PHE A 39 -8.73 -5.42 4.51
C PHE A 39 -9.76 -4.56 3.77
N LYS A 40 -9.99 -3.34 4.26
CA LYS A 40 -10.84 -2.34 3.60
C LYS A 40 -10.14 -0.98 3.55
N LEU A 41 -10.29 -0.27 2.44
CA LEU A 41 -9.97 1.15 2.34
C LEU A 41 -11.26 1.95 2.50
N LEU A 42 -11.31 2.80 3.51
CA LEU A 42 -12.41 3.72 3.78
C LEU A 42 -12.00 5.13 3.35
N ASP A 43 -12.93 5.92 2.83
CA ASP A 43 -12.73 7.35 2.64
C ASP A 43 -12.90 8.13 3.95
N GLY A 44 -12.70 9.45 3.90
CA GLY A 44 -12.86 10.33 5.06
C GLY A 44 -14.29 10.42 5.62
N LYS A 45 -15.28 9.84 4.94
CA LYS A 45 -16.68 9.72 5.39
C LYS A 45 -17.01 8.30 5.89
N GLY A 46 -16.01 7.40 5.92
CA GLY A 46 -16.19 6.00 6.33
C GLY A 46 -16.79 5.11 5.23
N LYS A 47 -16.98 5.60 4.01
CA LYS A 47 -17.48 4.78 2.90
C LYS A 47 -16.37 3.87 2.41
N THR A 48 -16.70 2.61 2.16
CA THR A 48 -15.75 1.66 1.55
C THR A 48 -15.45 2.07 0.10
N VAL A 49 -14.19 2.36 -0.17
CA VAL A 49 -13.64 2.66 -1.50
C VAL A 49 -13.15 1.38 -2.17
N ALA A 50 -12.52 0.50 -1.39
CA ALA A 50 -11.99 -0.76 -1.87
C ALA A 50 -11.96 -1.81 -0.75
N THR A 51 -11.97 -3.07 -1.16
CA THR A 51 -11.72 -4.23 -0.30
C THR A 51 -10.57 -5.04 -0.86
N TYR A 52 -9.82 -5.69 0.03
CA TYR A 52 -8.62 -6.43 -0.34
C TYR A 52 -8.68 -7.83 0.25
N LYS A 53 -8.16 -8.78 -0.51
CA LYS A 53 -7.88 -10.14 -0.02
C LYS A 53 -6.44 -10.52 -0.35
N LEU A 54 -5.67 -10.81 0.69
CA LEU A 54 -4.32 -11.33 0.55
C LEU A 54 -4.37 -12.82 0.21
N LYS A 55 -3.53 -13.24 -0.71
CA LYS A 55 -3.20 -14.63 -1.00
C LYS A 55 -1.68 -14.79 -0.96
N LYS A 56 -1.20 -16.03 -1.00
CA LYS A 56 0.23 -16.36 -0.90
C LYS A 56 1.14 -15.55 -1.84
N ASP A 57 0.70 -15.33 -3.08
CA ASP A 57 1.51 -14.69 -4.14
C ASP A 57 0.86 -13.45 -4.75
N LEU A 58 -0.29 -13.00 -4.22
CA LEU A 58 -1.02 -11.88 -4.79
C LEU A 58 -1.95 -11.15 -3.81
N VAL A 59 -2.27 -9.90 -4.14
CA VAL A 59 -3.38 -9.14 -3.55
C VAL A 59 -4.51 -9.03 -4.56
N LEU A 60 -5.71 -9.47 -4.18
CA LEU A 60 -6.93 -9.17 -4.93
C LEU A 60 -7.49 -7.84 -4.44
N VAL A 61 -7.82 -6.96 -5.37
CA VAL A 61 -8.42 -5.66 -5.10
C VAL A 61 -9.81 -5.63 -5.72
N SER A 62 -10.81 -5.38 -4.89
CA SER A 62 -12.19 -5.11 -5.34
C SER A 62 -12.59 -3.69 -4.97
N ASP A 63 -13.46 -3.09 -5.77
CA ASP A 63 -14.04 -1.78 -5.46
C ASP A 63 -15.05 -1.85 -4.28
N GLY A 64 -15.63 -0.71 -3.93
CA GLY A 64 -16.65 -0.60 -2.89
C GLY A 64 -17.97 -1.34 -3.19
N GLN A 65 -18.15 -1.86 -4.41
CA GLN A 65 -19.27 -2.71 -4.82
C GLN A 65 -18.87 -4.20 -4.90
N HIS A 66 -17.68 -4.55 -4.39
CA HIS A 66 -17.11 -5.90 -4.40
C HIS A 66 -16.78 -6.45 -5.78
N LYS A 67 -16.74 -5.60 -6.83
CA LYS A 67 -16.26 -6.00 -8.14
C LYS A 67 -14.73 -5.99 -8.15
N GLU A 68 -14.12 -7.08 -8.56
CA GLU A 68 -12.66 -7.15 -8.72
C GLU A 68 -12.21 -6.14 -9.78
N VAL A 69 -11.20 -5.33 -9.45
CA VAL A 69 -10.64 -4.29 -10.31
C VAL A 69 -9.15 -4.49 -10.59
N TYR A 70 -8.40 -5.07 -9.64
CA TYR A 70 -6.97 -5.35 -9.81
C TYR A 70 -6.52 -6.66 -9.18
N LYS A 71 -5.42 -7.19 -9.72
CA LYS A 71 -4.58 -8.23 -9.10
C LYS A 71 -3.14 -7.74 -9.05
N LEU A 72 -2.54 -7.69 -7.87
CA LEU A 72 -1.11 -7.43 -7.71
C LEU A 72 -0.42 -8.77 -7.52
N LYS A 73 0.33 -9.25 -8.52
CA LYS A 73 0.89 -10.61 -8.52
C LYS A 73 2.42 -10.59 -8.49
N ARG A 74 3.02 -11.36 -7.58
CA ARG A 74 4.47 -11.51 -7.43
C ARG A 74 5.13 -12.03 -8.71
N LYS A 75 6.33 -11.54 -8.97
CA LYS A 75 7.26 -11.93 -10.03
C LYS A 75 8.67 -12.04 -9.45
N PRO A 76 9.61 -12.74 -10.13
CA PRO A 76 10.98 -12.89 -9.63
C PRO A 76 11.70 -11.55 -9.38
N ASP A 77 11.38 -10.53 -10.16
CA ASP A 77 12.03 -9.21 -10.21
C ASP A 77 11.12 -8.06 -9.72
N GLY A 78 10.02 -8.39 -9.03
CA GLY A 78 9.05 -7.43 -8.49
C GLY A 78 7.62 -7.95 -8.58
N PHE A 79 6.70 -7.17 -9.12
CA PHE A 79 5.30 -7.59 -9.28
C PHE A 79 4.59 -6.92 -10.45
N ASP A 80 3.53 -7.55 -10.94
CA ASP A 80 2.64 -7.01 -11.96
C ASP A 80 1.33 -6.53 -11.34
N VAL A 81 0.82 -5.40 -11.80
CA VAL A 81 -0.60 -5.04 -11.62
C VAL A 81 -1.36 -5.47 -12.86
N ARG A 82 -2.40 -6.26 -12.68
CA ARG A 82 -3.24 -6.80 -13.75
C ARG A 82 -4.69 -6.39 -13.57
N GLY A 83 -5.40 -6.27 -14.68
CA GLY A 83 -6.86 -6.14 -14.70
C GLY A 83 -7.58 -7.40 -14.19
N PRO A 84 -8.92 -7.34 -14.08
CA PRO A 84 -9.71 -8.38 -13.42
C PRO A 84 -9.97 -9.63 -14.29
N ASP A 85 -9.75 -9.57 -15.59
CA ASP A 85 -10.02 -10.68 -16.51
C ASP A 85 -9.13 -11.92 -16.23
N THR A 86 -9.58 -13.09 -16.67
CA THR A 86 -8.89 -14.38 -16.44
C THR A 86 -7.53 -14.45 -17.11
N LYS A 87 -7.34 -13.75 -18.23
CA LYS A 87 -6.02 -13.55 -18.88
C LYS A 87 -5.23 -12.39 -18.25
N GLY A 88 -5.91 -11.49 -17.54
CA GLY A 88 -5.35 -10.43 -16.72
C GLY A 88 -4.49 -9.48 -17.55
N LYS A 89 -5.11 -8.55 -18.30
CA LYS A 89 -4.34 -7.52 -19.04
C LYS A 89 -3.38 -6.85 -18.06
N ARG A 90 -2.08 -6.92 -18.36
CA ARG A 90 -1.07 -6.25 -17.56
C ARG A 90 -1.25 -4.75 -17.70
N LEU A 91 -1.43 -4.07 -16.57
CA LEU A 91 -1.63 -2.63 -16.52
C LEU A 91 -0.32 -1.92 -16.18
N PHE A 92 0.42 -2.47 -15.22
CA PHE A 92 1.69 -1.92 -14.78
C PHE A 92 2.68 -3.03 -14.39
N LEU A 93 3.96 -2.71 -14.57
CA LEU A 93 5.09 -3.49 -14.08
C LEU A 93 5.79 -2.69 -13.01
N PHE A 94 6.04 -3.30 -11.86
CA PHE A 94 6.86 -2.75 -10.80
C PHE A 94 8.09 -3.62 -10.71
N ARG A 95 9.24 -3.05 -11.05
CA ARG A 95 10.52 -3.76 -11.12
C ARG A 95 11.54 -3.08 -10.24
N ARG A 96 12.22 -3.88 -9.43
CA ARG A 96 13.36 -3.41 -8.65
C ARG A 96 14.55 -3.25 -9.59
N LYS A 97 15.14 -2.05 -9.64
CA LYS A 97 16.41 -1.81 -10.34
C LYS A 97 17.58 -2.24 -9.47
N ASP A 98 17.47 -2.00 -8.17
CA ASP A 98 18.37 -2.44 -7.12
C ASP A 98 17.55 -2.75 -5.84
N LYS A 99 18.19 -2.87 -4.67
CA LYS A 99 17.48 -3.20 -3.42
C LYS A 99 16.37 -2.20 -3.07
N THR A 100 16.45 -0.95 -3.50
CA THR A 100 15.57 0.12 -3.03
C THR A 100 14.93 0.94 -4.14
N ASP A 101 15.54 1.01 -5.32
CA ASP A 101 15.05 1.81 -6.44
C ASP A 101 14.06 0.99 -7.30
N TRP A 102 12.93 1.61 -7.66
CA TRP A 102 11.90 1.01 -8.49
C TRP A 102 11.79 1.69 -9.85
N ASN A 103 11.62 0.88 -10.89
CA ASN A 103 11.15 1.30 -12.19
C ASN A 103 9.72 0.81 -12.39
N ILE A 104 8.83 1.73 -12.75
CA ILE A 104 7.43 1.42 -13.01
C ILE A 104 7.18 1.67 -14.49
N ALA A 105 6.61 0.68 -15.17
CA ALA A 105 6.21 0.77 -16.57
C ALA A 105 4.74 0.44 -16.76
N ASP A 106 4.13 0.90 -17.85
CA ASP A 106 2.78 0.51 -18.26
C ASP A 106 2.78 -0.91 -18.87
N GLY A 107 1.60 -1.43 -19.23
CA GLY A 107 1.46 -2.75 -19.85
C GLY A 107 2.18 -2.94 -21.18
N ARG A 108 2.68 -1.87 -21.80
CA ARG A 108 3.51 -1.86 -23.02
C ARG A 108 4.99 -1.64 -22.71
N GLU A 109 5.36 -1.73 -21.44
CA GLU A 109 6.73 -1.54 -20.93
C GLU A 109 7.28 -0.12 -21.14
N VAL A 110 6.39 0.85 -21.39
CA VAL A 110 6.77 2.27 -21.40
C VAL A 110 6.94 2.72 -19.96
N ARG A 111 8.13 3.19 -19.59
CA ARG A 111 8.39 3.71 -18.25
C ARG A 111 7.46 4.88 -17.93
N VAL A 112 6.74 4.76 -16.82
CA VAL A 112 5.83 5.79 -16.33
C VAL A 112 6.37 6.52 -15.10
N MET A 113 7.15 5.85 -14.25
CA MET A 113 7.66 6.42 -13.00
C MET A 113 8.98 5.77 -12.59
N THR A 114 9.82 6.52 -11.88
CA THR A 114 11.00 6.01 -11.18
C THR A 114 10.91 6.43 -9.71
N VAL A 115 11.21 5.50 -8.81
CA VAL A 115 11.29 5.78 -7.37
C VAL A 115 12.71 5.46 -6.91
N ARG A 116 13.34 6.37 -6.17
CA ARG A 116 14.73 6.20 -5.72
C ARG A 116 14.87 6.49 -4.25
N LEU A 117 15.60 5.65 -3.53
CA LEU A 117 15.95 5.95 -2.14
C LEU A 117 17.20 6.84 -2.13
N ARG A 118 17.08 8.03 -1.55
CA ARG A 118 18.18 8.99 -1.41
C ARG A 118 18.14 9.63 -0.03
N LYS A 119 19.25 9.54 0.70
CA LYS A 119 19.43 10.14 2.04
C LYS A 119 18.26 9.81 3.01
N GLY A 120 17.81 8.55 3.02
CA GLY A 120 16.73 8.08 3.90
C GLY A 120 15.31 8.52 3.50
N ALA A 121 15.12 9.02 2.28
CA ALA A 121 13.83 9.42 1.73
C ALA A 121 13.63 8.84 0.34
N TYR A 122 12.40 8.47 -0.01
CA TYR A 122 12.06 8.14 -1.38
C TYR A 122 11.80 9.41 -2.18
N GLU A 123 12.42 9.51 -3.34
CA GLU A 123 12.19 10.54 -4.34
C GLU A 123 11.48 9.91 -5.54
N LEU A 124 10.46 10.60 -6.05
CA LEU A 124 9.61 10.11 -7.14
C LEU A 124 9.41 11.21 -8.19
N ASP A 125 9.28 10.83 -9.45
CA ASP A 125 8.86 11.70 -10.54
C ASP A 125 7.33 11.75 -10.69
N ASP A 126 6.62 11.99 -9.59
CA ASP A 126 5.17 12.23 -9.56
C ASP A 126 4.86 13.73 -9.39
N LYS A 127 3.70 14.16 -9.93
CA LYS A 127 3.29 15.57 -9.90
C LYS A 127 2.78 16.00 -8.53
N ALA A 128 2.08 15.10 -7.82
CA ALA A 128 1.46 15.40 -6.53
C ALA A 128 2.45 15.25 -5.38
N VAL A 129 3.32 14.24 -5.46
CA VAL A 129 4.35 13.95 -4.44
C VAL A 129 5.68 13.74 -5.14
N SER A 130 6.70 14.49 -4.72
CA SER A 130 8.07 14.31 -5.22
C SER A 130 8.98 13.63 -4.22
N LYS A 131 8.61 13.63 -2.93
CA LYS A 131 9.44 13.09 -1.85
C LYS A 131 8.60 12.54 -0.71
N VAL A 132 9.00 11.39 -0.16
CA VAL A 132 8.41 10.77 1.03
C VAL A 132 9.52 10.47 2.03
N ARG A 133 9.34 10.88 3.28
CA ARG A 133 10.31 10.66 4.36
C ARG A 133 9.62 10.34 5.67
N LEU A 134 10.29 9.60 6.54
CA LEU A 134 9.86 9.45 7.93
C LEU A 134 10.06 10.78 8.68
N GLN A 135 9.06 11.20 9.43
CA GLN A 135 9.09 12.38 10.29
C GLN A 135 8.42 12.03 11.63
N GLY A 136 9.23 11.64 12.61
CA GLY A 136 8.73 11.13 13.89
C GLY A 136 8.07 9.76 13.70
N ASP A 137 6.78 9.67 13.98
CA ASP A 137 5.96 8.46 13.90
C ASP A 137 5.13 8.35 12.61
N LYS A 138 5.24 9.34 11.73
CA LYS A 138 4.48 9.42 10.48
C LYS A 138 5.39 9.54 9.26
N LEU A 139 4.85 9.21 8.08
CA LEU A 139 5.48 9.54 6.81
C LEU A 139 4.96 10.89 6.32
N ALA A 140 5.86 11.80 5.99
CA ALA A 140 5.55 13.09 5.38
C ALA A 140 5.73 13.01 3.87
N PHE A 141 4.72 13.45 3.12
CA PHE A 141 4.73 13.54 1.67
C PHE A 141 4.92 14.99 1.28
N LEU A 142 5.90 15.27 0.43
CA LEU A 142 6.26 16.61 -0.01
C LEU A 142 6.11 16.75 -1.52
N ASP A 143 5.65 17.92 -1.98
CA ASP A 143 5.63 18.29 -3.39
C ASP A 143 7.03 18.68 -3.89
N LYS A 144 7.15 19.09 -5.15
CA LYS A 144 8.43 19.50 -5.76
C LYS A 144 9.04 20.76 -5.13
N ALA A 145 8.22 21.60 -4.50
CA ALA A 145 8.66 22.80 -3.78
C ALA A 145 9.02 22.50 -2.32
N GLY A 146 8.96 21.23 -1.89
CA GLY A 146 9.21 20.82 -0.51
C GLY A 146 8.05 21.12 0.44
N LYS A 147 6.89 21.56 -0.06
CA LYS A 147 5.70 21.83 0.76
C LYS A 147 4.97 20.53 1.07
N GLY A 148 4.29 20.47 2.22
CA GLY A 148 3.50 19.31 2.62
C GLY A 148 2.34 19.03 1.67
N ALA A 149 2.38 17.86 1.03
CA ALA A 149 1.34 17.32 0.15
C ALA A 149 0.40 16.35 0.88
N GLY A 150 0.89 15.70 1.94
CA GLY A 150 0.10 14.79 2.76
C GLY A 150 0.92 14.12 3.85
N GLU A 151 0.27 13.27 4.62
CA GLU A 151 0.88 12.48 5.68
C GLU A 151 0.24 11.10 5.79
N LEU A 152 1.04 10.12 6.22
CA LEU A 152 0.58 8.78 6.54
C LEU A 152 0.96 8.44 7.98
N THR A 153 -0.03 8.01 8.76
CA THR A 153 0.12 7.58 10.15
C THR A 153 -0.28 6.10 10.27
N GLY A 154 0.11 5.44 11.36
CA GLY A 154 -0.15 4.01 11.56
C GLY A 154 0.84 3.06 10.86
N SER A 155 1.80 3.59 10.10
CA SER A 155 2.93 2.83 9.58
C SER A 155 4.19 3.70 9.46
N LYS A 156 5.34 3.09 9.74
CA LYS A 156 6.69 3.64 9.51
C LYS A 156 7.39 2.98 8.33
N ASP A 157 6.75 2.01 7.68
CA ASP A 157 7.27 1.35 6.49
C ASP A 157 7.26 2.35 5.33
N LEU A 158 8.44 2.90 5.07
CA LEU A 158 8.63 3.94 4.07
C LEU A 158 8.38 3.42 2.65
N GLU A 159 8.75 2.17 2.37
CA GLU A 159 8.61 1.54 1.05
C GLU A 159 7.16 1.24 0.73
N ALA A 160 6.43 0.59 1.65
CA ALA A 160 5.00 0.35 1.46
C ALA A 160 4.22 1.68 1.50
N GLY A 161 4.58 2.57 2.43
CA GLY A 161 3.88 3.82 2.70
C GLY A 161 3.89 4.81 1.54
N LEU A 162 4.97 4.89 0.75
CA LEU A 162 5.09 5.87 -0.33
C LEU A 162 3.95 5.76 -1.36
N TRP A 163 3.46 4.54 -1.61
CA TRP A 163 2.45 4.30 -2.64
C TRP A 163 1.08 4.88 -2.32
N MET A 164 0.81 5.14 -1.03
CA MET A 164 -0.42 5.84 -0.61
C MET A 164 -0.49 7.28 -1.14
N GLY A 165 0.66 7.91 -1.39
CA GLY A 165 0.76 9.29 -1.88
C GLY A 165 0.89 9.43 -3.39
N VAL A 166 1.06 8.34 -4.15
CA VAL A 166 1.31 8.41 -5.60
C VAL A 166 0.04 8.83 -6.34
N GLY A 167 0.00 10.09 -6.79
CA GLY A 167 -1.20 10.75 -7.31
C GLY A 167 -1.80 10.12 -8.56
N ARG A 168 -0.94 9.52 -9.40
CA ARG A 168 -1.34 8.88 -10.68
C ARG A 168 -2.16 7.60 -10.55
N PHE A 169 -2.13 6.94 -9.40
CA PHE A 169 -2.92 5.73 -9.16
C PHE A 169 -4.22 6.11 -8.48
N ASP A 170 -5.31 5.40 -8.76
CA ASP A 170 -6.54 5.56 -8.00
C ASP A 170 -6.36 5.06 -6.55
N PRO A 171 -7.19 5.49 -5.60
CA PRO A 171 -7.05 5.10 -4.19
C PRO A 171 -7.09 3.58 -3.95
N ALA A 172 -7.87 2.82 -4.73
CA ALA A 172 -7.97 1.38 -4.54
C ALA A 172 -6.63 0.69 -4.83
N LEU A 173 -6.00 1.05 -5.96
CA LEU A 173 -4.67 0.56 -6.31
C LEU A 173 -3.61 0.98 -5.28
N ARG A 174 -3.65 2.22 -4.78
CA ARG A 174 -2.70 2.71 -3.75
C ARG A 174 -2.72 1.85 -2.49
N GLY A 175 -3.91 1.54 -1.96
CA GLY A 175 -4.04 0.65 -0.80
C GLY A 175 -3.60 -0.78 -1.09
N GLY A 176 -3.83 -1.27 -2.32
CA GLY A 176 -3.33 -2.56 -2.77
C GLY A 176 -1.80 -2.64 -2.78
N LEU A 177 -1.12 -1.60 -3.30
CA LEU A 177 0.34 -1.50 -3.33
C LEU A 177 0.94 -1.47 -1.92
N PHE A 178 0.33 -0.67 -1.03
CA PHE A 178 0.72 -0.63 0.38
C PHE A 178 0.64 -2.02 1.02
N LEU A 179 -0.48 -2.73 0.83
CA LEU A 179 -0.68 -4.07 1.39
C LEU A 179 0.28 -5.10 0.80
N TYR A 180 0.49 -5.07 -0.52
CA TYR A 180 1.42 -5.99 -1.17
C TYR A 180 2.82 -5.87 -0.54
N LEU A 181 3.35 -4.66 -0.45
CA LEU A 181 4.70 -4.44 0.06
C LEU A 181 4.82 -4.69 1.57
N SER A 182 3.83 -4.25 2.35
CA SER A 182 3.88 -4.41 3.81
C SER A 182 3.59 -5.85 4.29
N LYS A 183 3.00 -6.72 3.45
CA LYS A 183 2.56 -8.07 3.87
C LYS A 183 3.11 -9.22 3.04
N LEU A 184 3.45 -9.02 1.77
CA LEU A 184 3.84 -10.10 0.85
C LEU A 184 5.27 -9.97 0.30
N ASP A 185 5.84 -8.76 0.27
CA ASP A 185 7.18 -8.50 -0.29
C ASP A 185 8.29 -8.57 0.78
N HIS A 186 8.34 -9.69 1.51
CA HIS A 186 9.39 -10.02 2.47
C HIS A 186 10.18 -11.26 2.04
#